data_AF-A0A258EQU0-F1
#
_entry.id   AF-A0A258EQU0-F1
#
_cell.length_a   1.000
_cell.length_b   1.000
_cell.length_c   1.000
_cell.angle_alpha   90.00
_cell.angle_beta   90.00
_cell.angle_gamma   90.00
#
_symmetry.space_group_name_H-M   'P 1'
#
loop_
_entity.id
_entity.type
_entity.pdbx_description
1 polymer ?
#
loop_
_entity_poly.entity_id
_entity_poly.type
_entity_poly.pdbx_seq_one_letter_code
_entity_poly.pdbx_strand_id
1 'polypeptide(L)' 'ALTAREKSLIALAVAHAIQCPYCIDAYTSDSLEKGCDEEQMMEAVHVAAAIRGGASLVHSTQMMNKINELTM' A
#
# COMPACT_ATOMS: atom_id res chain seq x y z
N ALA A 1 -17.63 -15.00 -2.00
CA ALA A 1 -16.68 -14.47 -1.01
C ALA A 1 -15.26 -14.61 -1.56
N LEU A 2 -14.29 -13.81 -1.08
CA LEU A 2 -12.90 -13.84 -1.59
C LEU A 2 -12.18 -15.18 -1.29
N THR A 3 -11.39 -15.63 -2.25
CA THR A 3 -10.49 -16.79 -2.18
C THR A 3 -9.28 -16.52 -1.27
N ALA A 4 -8.56 -17.58 -0.88
CA ALA A 4 -7.34 -17.44 -0.10
C ALA A 4 -6.25 -16.66 -0.87
N ARG A 5 -6.13 -16.90 -2.18
CA ARG A 5 -5.21 -16.18 -3.08
C ARG A 5 -5.48 -14.67 -3.08
N GLU A 6 -6.74 -14.28 -3.30
CA GLU A 6 -7.15 -12.87 -3.30
C GLU A 6 -6.86 -12.18 -1.96
N LYS A 7 -7.15 -12.84 -0.83
CA LYS A 7 -6.84 -12.29 0.50
C LYS A 7 -5.35 -12.07 0.72
N SER A 8 -4.49 -12.89 0.11
CA SER A 8 -3.04 -12.81 0.30
C SER A 8 -2.44 -11.65 -0.50
N LEU A 9 -2.92 -11.43 -1.73
CA LEU A 9 -2.59 -10.22 -2.51
C LEU A 9 -3.06 -8.93 -1.81
N ILE A 10 -4.27 -8.94 -1.24
CA ILE A 10 -4.76 -7.80 -0.45
C ILE A 10 -3.85 -7.57 0.76
N ALA A 11 -3.48 -8.63 1.47
CA ALA A 11 -2.60 -8.53 2.64
C ALA A 11 -1.20 -8.02 2.28
N LEU A 12 -0.64 -8.45 1.14
CA LEU A 12 0.63 -7.95 0.61
C LEU A 12 0.54 -6.45 0.29
N ALA A 13 -0.52 -6.00 -0.38
CA ALA A 13 -0.74 -4.58 -0.66
C ALA A 13 -0.83 -3.76 0.63
N VAL A 14 -1.57 -4.25 1.63
CA VAL A 14 -1.68 -3.60 2.95
C VAL A 14 -0.32 -3.56 3.66
N ALA A 15 0.45 -4.65 3.63
CA ALA A 15 1.79 -4.72 4.22
C ALA A 15 2.72 -3.64 3.66
N HIS A 16 2.69 -3.42 2.34
CA HIS A 16 3.41 -2.32 1.69
C HIS A 16 2.86 -0.95 2.07
N ALA A 17 1.54 -0.80 2.15
CA ALA A 17 0.89 0.45 2.52
C ALA A 17 1.26 0.90 3.95
N ILE A 18 1.34 -0.04 4.91
CA ILE A 18 1.72 0.26 6.30
C ILE A 18 3.23 0.14 6.57
N GLN A 19 4.01 -0.28 5.57
CA GLN A 19 5.47 -0.46 5.65
C GLN A 19 5.91 -1.44 6.75
N CYS A 20 5.19 -2.55 6.91
CA CYS A 20 5.54 -3.59 7.88
C CYS A 20 6.50 -4.62 7.24
N PRO A 21 7.81 -4.63 7.57
CA PRO A 21 8.79 -5.50 6.89
C PRO A 21 8.46 -6.99 7.08
N TYR A 22 8.13 -7.42 8.30
CA TYR A 22 7.76 -8.82 8.56
C TYR A 22 6.49 -9.25 7.82
N CYS A 23 5.55 -8.33 7.65
CA CYS A 23 4.31 -8.60 6.91
C CYS A 23 4.59 -8.73 5.40
N ILE A 24 5.52 -7.93 4.87
CA ILE A 24 5.93 -8.01 3.47
C ILE A 24 6.53 -9.39 3.21
N ASP A 25 7.47 -9.84 4.04
CA ASP A 25 8.10 -11.15 3.89
C ASP A 25 7.05 -12.28 3.98
N ALA A 26 6.21 -12.25 5.01
CA ALA A 26 5.18 -13.26 5.24
C ALA A 26 4.17 -13.35 4.07
N TYR A 27 3.66 -12.22 3.60
CA TYR A 27 2.66 -12.21 2.54
C TYR A 27 3.24 -12.33 1.13
N THR A 28 4.54 -12.12 0.95
CA THR A 28 5.24 -12.48 -0.30
C THR A 28 5.27 -14.00 -0.45
N SER A 29 5.77 -14.71 0.57
CA SER A 29 5.81 -16.19 0.55
C SER A 29 4.41 -16.80 0.44
N ASP A 30 3.47 -16.32 1.24
CA ASP A 30 2.08 -16.81 1.25
C ASP A 30 1.36 -16.56 -0.10
N SER A 31 1.64 -15.44 -0.78
CA SER A 31 1.09 -15.16 -2.12
C SER A 31 1.64 -16.11 -3.17
N LEU A 32 2.95 -16.40 -3.14
CA LEU A 32 3.58 -17.38 -4.03
C LEU A 32 3.04 -18.80 -3.79
N GLU A 33 2.92 -19.23 -2.53
CA GLU A 33 2.36 -20.55 -2.16
C GLU A 33 0.92 -20.73 -2.67
N LYS A 34 0.16 -19.63 -2.75
CA LYS A 34 -1.22 -19.62 -3.25
C LYS A 34 -1.33 -19.39 -4.77
N GLY A 35 -0.21 -19.43 -5.48
CA GLY A 35 -0.15 -19.38 -6.94
C GLY A 35 -0.29 -17.98 -7.53
N CYS A 36 0.09 -16.94 -6.79
CA CYS A 36 0.33 -15.62 -7.41
C CYS A 36 1.67 -15.64 -8.14
N ASP A 37 1.75 -14.90 -9.25
CA ASP A 37 3.01 -14.62 -9.93
C ASP A 37 3.56 -13.23 -9.52
N GLU A 38 4.78 -12.96 -9.96
CA GLU A 38 5.48 -11.69 -9.68
C GLU A 38 4.71 -10.47 -10.22
N GLU A 39 4.11 -10.59 -11.40
CA GLU A 39 3.36 -9.51 -12.05
C GLU A 39 2.16 -9.10 -11.21
N GLN A 40 1.35 -10.07 -10.76
CA GLN A 40 0.18 -9.84 -9.90
C GLN A 40 0.56 -9.22 -8.56
N MET A 41 1.66 -9.68 -7.95
CA MET A 41 2.16 -9.09 -6.70
C MET A 41 2.61 -7.65 -6.91
N MET A 42 3.30 -7.36 -8.02
CA MET A 42 3.76 -6.01 -8.32
C MET A 42 2.61 -5.06 -8.68
N GLU A 43 1.56 -5.53 -9.36
CA GLU A 43 0.32 -4.77 -9.54
C GLU A 43 -0.28 -4.35 -8.20
N ALA A 44 -0.35 -5.26 -7.23
CA ALA A 44 -0.85 -4.97 -5.88
C ALA A 44 0.02 -3.92 -5.15
N VAL A 45 1.35 -4.01 -5.29
CA VAL A 45 2.30 -3.02 -4.73
C VAL A 45 2.12 -1.65 -5.40
N HIS A 46 1.94 -1.59 -6.72
CA HIS A 46 1.69 -0.34 -7.44
C HIS A 46 0.39 0.34 -6.98
N VAL A 47 -0.68 -0.43 -6.78
CA VAL A 47 -1.94 0.10 -6.22
C VAL A 47 -1.71 0.70 -4.83
N ALA A 48 -1.02 -0.03 -3.95
CA ALA A 48 -0.69 0.47 -2.61
C ALA A 48 0.15 1.77 -2.65
N ALA A 49 1.14 1.83 -3.55
CA ALA A 49 1.99 2.99 -3.74
C ALA A 49 1.21 4.22 -4.26
N ALA A 50 0.31 4.03 -5.23
CA ALA A 50 -0.52 5.10 -5.77
C ALA A 50 -1.41 5.75 -4.70
N ILE A 51 -2.05 4.93 -3.86
CA ILE A 51 -2.89 5.42 -2.75
C ILE A 51 -2.06 6.21 -1.74
N ARG A 52 -0.89 5.68 -1.36
CA ARG A 52 0.06 6.35 -0.46
C ARG A 52 0.52 7.70 -0.99
N GLY A 53 0.90 7.75 -2.27
CA GLY A 53 1.31 9.00 -2.93
C GLY A 53 0.19 10.04 -2.92
N GLY A 54 -1.04 9.63 -3.25
CA GLY A 54 -2.22 10.49 -3.18
C GLY A 54 -2.48 11.03 -1.77
N ALA A 55 -2.40 10.18 -0.74
CA ALA A 55 -2.58 10.60 0.64
C ALA A 55 -1.53 11.65 1.08
N SER A 56 -0.27 11.49 0.67
CA SER A 56 0.77 12.50 0.91
C SER A 56 0.43 13.84 0.29
N LEU A 57 -0.08 13.84 -0.95
CA LEU A 57 -0.49 15.06 -1.64
C LEU A 57 -1.71 15.72 -0.99
N VAL A 58 -2.72 14.96 -0.56
CA VAL A 58 -3.87 15.52 0.15
C VAL A 58 -3.43 16.18 1.47
N HIS A 59 -2.49 15.58 2.20
CA HIS A 59 -1.97 16.17 3.43
C HIS A 59 -1.11 17.44 3.19
N SER A 60 -0.70 17.73 1.96
CA SER A 60 -0.10 19.04 1.64
C SER A 60 -1.05 20.21 1.89
N THR A 61 -2.38 19.98 1.84
CA THR A 61 -3.38 21.00 2.16
C THR A 61 -3.27 21.46 3.62
N GLN A 62 -3.00 20.54 4.55
CA GLN A 62 -2.75 20.86 5.95
C GLN A 62 -1.53 21.78 6.10
N MET A 63 -0.44 21.48 5.38
CA MET A 63 0.76 22.32 5.36
C MET A 63 0.45 23.69 4.74
N MET A 64 -0.30 23.76 3.63
CA MET A 64 -0.68 25.02 2.99
C MET A 64 -1.53 25.91 3.91
N ASN A 65 -2.48 25.31 4.64
CA ASN A 65 -3.25 26.03 5.65
C ASN A 65 -2.32 26.61 6.71
N LYS A 66 -1.31 25.85 7.15
CA LYS A 66 -0.34 26.35 8.13
C LYS A 66 0.53 27.48 7.59
N ILE A 67 0.94 27.42 6.31
CA ILE A 67 1.65 28.52 5.65
C ILE A 67 0.79 29.79 5.71
N ASN A 68 -0.48 29.71 5.30
CA ASN A 68 -1.38 30.86 5.25
C ASN A 68 -1.55 31.51 6.64
N GLU A 69 -1.66 30.73 7.71
CA GLU A 69 -1.71 31.25 9.10
C GLU A 69 -0.44 32.00 9.53
N LEU A 70 0.73 31.59 9.03
CA LEU A 70 2.02 32.14 9.46
C LEU A 70 2.48 33.34 8.62
N THR A 71 1.96 33.47 7.40
CA THR A 71 2.37 34.54 6.45
C THR A 71 1.34 35.67 6.31
N MET A 72 0.17 35.55 6.94
CA MET A 72 -0.85 36.61 7.07
C MET A 72 -0.66 37.39 8.37
#